data_AF-A0A2M6ZFD1-F1
#
_entry.id   AF-A0A2M6ZFD1-F1
#
_cell.length_a   1.000
_cell.length_b   1.000
_cell.length_c   1.000
_cell.angle_alpha   90.00
_cell.angle_beta   90.00
_cell.angle_gamma   90.00
#
_symmetry.space_group_name_H-M   'P 1'
#
loop_
_entity.id
_entity.type
_entity.pdbx_description
1 polymer ?
#
loop_
_entity_poly.entity_id
_entity_poly.type
_entity_poly.pdbx_seq_one_letter_code
_entity_poly.pdbx_strand_id
1 'polypeptide(L)'
;MSPFAYLLSTLLGIVVTVSLVLVQMAANRYLPQIIDLFFNWKVYLVPFCTFIFSIVYINVSHQISFIHLPNLDIFLFFLSIGLLVPYFYLLFDFLKPANIIKRISNDAIKFLNQGRRKKMEEMIANIGRMGKSSIQYMISEIPIVAINSERNIMCRHLLLKNELSEEWFNVDEEDFPGTPPQAIAEIKKNKTWLEMKIFHDFVTMFTFILNSSYKLRDVITSILINVRILGEKAQEVDDRPTLNLSLKFFNTFCRLALNSRDRAIIYNIFYQYRLLAETLFKNYEGTSLRIASFIKYYGVTAEDAGVPYILETGIYDLMMLNCVTSEKKTGMRNALLDEFLSLGILYKKRKNERILRDFRKRCLMLGGFYLLKGDTVFALRITEVLKEMPMEVIKEIERELLEVKDQDFWEITDRIINFDYVDAEHKAKIREFVDKLK
;
A
#
# COMPACT_ATOMS: atom_id res chain seq x y z
N MET A 1 15.53 -41.75 41.91
CA MET A 1 15.24 -41.19 40.57
C MET A 1 16.49 -41.40 39.73
N SER A 2 16.38 -41.95 38.51
CA SER A 2 17.55 -42.17 37.64
C SER A 2 18.21 -40.82 37.26
N PRO A 3 19.55 -40.73 37.15
CA PRO A 3 20.23 -39.50 36.72
C PRO A 3 19.71 -38.94 35.39
N PHE A 4 19.41 -39.82 34.42
CA PHE A 4 18.84 -39.41 33.13
C PHE A 4 17.44 -38.81 33.28
N ALA A 5 16.59 -39.40 34.13
CA ALA A 5 15.25 -38.89 34.37
C ALA A 5 15.27 -37.51 35.07
N TYR A 6 16.22 -37.30 36.00
CA TYR A 6 16.42 -36.01 36.66
C TYR A 6 16.88 -34.92 35.67
N LEU A 7 17.80 -35.25 34.78
CA LEU A 7 18.24 -34.34 33.72
C LEU A 7 17.09 -33.99 32.77
N LEU A 8 16.31 -34.98 32.31
CA LEU A 8 15.16 -34.75 31.44
C LEU A 8 14.07 -33.91 32.11
N SER A 9 13.78 -34.13 33.41
CA SER A 9 12.81 -33.29 34.13
C SER A 9 13.28 -31.85 34.27
N THR A 10 14.57 -31.64 34.52
CA THR A 10 15.16 -30.30 34.60
C THR A 10 15.10 -29.60 33.24
N LEU A 11 15.47 -30.30 32.17
CA LEU A 11 15.40 -29.78 30.80
C LEU A 11 13.97 -29.44 30.39
N LEU A 12 12.98 -30.30 30.71
CA LEU A 12 11.58 -30.02 30.43
C LEU A 12 11.12 -28.73 31.12
N GLY A 13 11.47 -28.54 32.40
CA GLY A 13 11.14 -27.33 33.15
C GLY A 13 11.73 -26.06 32.50
N ILE A 14 12.99 -26.12 32.05
CA ILE A 14 13.64 -25.02 31.32
C ILE A 14 12.92 -24.76 30.00
N VAL A 15 12.66 -25.78 29.19
CA VAL A 15 12.02 -25.65 27.87
C VAL A 15 10.63 -25.03 27.99
N VAL A 16 9.82 -25.47 28.96
CA VAL A 16 8.49 -24.90 29.23
C VAL A 16 8.62 -23.42 29.59
N THR A 17 9.53 -23.09 30.53
CA THR A 17 9.72 -21.72 30.99
C THR A 17 10.16 -20.80 29.85
N VAL A 18 11.19 -21.21 29.08
CA VAL A 18 11.69 -20.44 27.93
C VAL A 18 10.59 -20.24 26.89
N SER A 19 9.81 -21.29 26.58
CA SER A 19 8.72 -21.20 25.61
C SER A 19 7.66 -20.19 26.05
N LEU A 20 7.24 -20.25 27.31
CA LEU A 20 6.23 -19.33 27.86
C LEU A 20 6.74 -17.89 27.89
N VAL A 21 7.99 -17.67 28.30
CA VAL A 21 8.60 -16.33 28.29
C VAL A 21 8.67 -15.76 26.88
N LEU A 22 9.11 -16.55 25.89
CA LEU A 22 9.17 -16.10 24.50
C LEU A 22 7.78 -15.74 23.94
N VAL A 23 6.76 -16.57 24.23
CA VAL A 23 5.37 -16.29 23.85
C VAL A 23 4.86 -15.02 24.53
N GLN A 24 5.12 -14.86 25.83
CA GLN A 24 4.69 -13.68 26.60
C GLN A 24 5.37 -12.40 26.11
N MET A 25 6.66 -12.44 25.79
CA MET A 25 7.37 -11.30 25.20
C MET A 25 6.77 -10.89 23.86
N ALA A 26 6.45 -11.85 22.99
CA ALA A 26 5.78 -11.56 21.72
C ALA A 26 4.36 -11.01 21.92
N ALA A 27 3.62 -11.56 22.88
CA ALA A 27 2.26 -11.12 23.20
C ALA A 27 2.22 -9.68 23.73
N ASN A 28 3.15 -9.33 24.61
CA ASN A 28 3.30 -7.97 25.14
C ASN A 28 3.72 -6.97 24.05
N ARG A 29 4.53 -7.41 23.08
CA ARG A 29 5.06 -6.53 22.03
C ARG A 29 4.07 -6.28 20.90
N TYR A 30 3.29 -7.29 20.51
CA TYR A 30 2.49 -7.21 19.28
C TYR A 30 0.99 -7.37 19.53
N LEU A 31 0.59 -8.45 20.21
CA LEU A 31 -0.83 -8.74 20.45
C LEU A 31 -1.02 -9.79 21.56
N PRO A 32 -1.86 -9.55 22.58
CA PRO A 32 -2.08 -10.51 23.68
C PRO A 32 -2.58 -11.90 23.22
N GLN A 33 -3.36 -11.95 22.14
CA GLN A 33 -3.97 -13.17 21.60
C GLN A 33 -2.96 -14.18 21.03
N ILE A 34 -1.68 -13.81 20.93
CA ILE A 34 -0.60 -14.75 20.55
C ILE A 34 -0.55 -15.94 21.52
N ILE A 35 -0.91 -15.73 22.79
CA ILE A 35 -1.01 -16.80 23.79
C ILE A 35 -2.07 -17.83 23.38
N ASP A 36 -3.26 -17.38 23.00
CA ASP A 36 -4.36 -18.27 22.57
C ASP A 36 -4.01 -19.01 21.28
N LEU A 37 -3.34 -18.33 20.34
CA LEU A 37 -2.86 -18.94 19.10
C LEU A 37 -1.82 -20.03 19.38
N PHE A 38 -0.93 -19.82 20.35
CA PHE A 38 0.08 -20.81 20.73
C PHE A 38 -0.56 -22.09 21.29
N PHE A 39 -1.52 -21.96 22.20
CA PHE A 39 -2.22 -23.12 22.76
C PHE A 39 -3.04 -23.89 21.72
N ASN A 40 -3.62 -23.20 20.74
CA ASN A 40 -4.36 -23.83 19.65
C ASN A 40 -3.47 -24.57 18.64
N TRP A 41 -2.20 -24.18 18.51
CA TRP A 41 -1.28 -24.75 17.52
C TRP A 41 -0.82 -26.17 17.86
N LYS A 42 -0.88 -26.59 19.14
CA LYS A 42 -0.67 -27.97 19.64
C LYS A 42 0.68 -28.64 19.30
N VAL A 43 1.60 -28.00 18.56
CA VAL A 43 2.90 -28.56 18.18
C VAL A 43 3.79 -28.86 19.39
N TYR A 44 3.64 -28.10 20.48
CA TYR A 44 4.33 -28.36 21.74
C TYR A 44 3.99 -29.72 22.37
N LEU A 45 2.85 -30.33 22.02
CA LEU A 45 2.42 -31.61 22.60
C LEU A 45 3.37 -32.75 22.24
N VAL A 46 3.93 -32.78 21.02
CA VAL A 46 4.82 -33.86 20.58
C VAL A 46 6.07 -33.96 21.47
N PRO A 47 6.93 -32.92 21.57
CA PRO A 47 8.09 -32.99 22.45
C PRO A 47 7.68 -33.19 23.91
N PHE A 48 6.63 -32.51 24.40
CA PHE A 48 6.26 -32.60 25.82
C PHE A 48 5.78 -34.00 26.20
N CYS A 49 4.94 -34.63 25.37
CA CYS A 49 4.52 -36.02 25.59
C CYS A 49 5.70 -36.98 25.55
N THR A 50 6.65 -36.80 24.61
CA THR A 50 7.87 -37.63 24.55
C THR A 50 8.74 -37.46 25.80
N PHE A 51 8.90 -36.23 26.30
CA PHE A 51 9.64 -35.97 27.54
C PHE A 51 8.95 -36.63 28.75
N ILE A 52 7.65 -36.41 28.92
CA ILE A 52 6.88 -36.97 30.04
C ILE A 52 6.94 -38.51 29.99
N PHE A 53 6.72 -39.11 28.83
CA PHE A 53 6.80 -40.56 28.64
C PHE A 53 8.20 -41.09 29.00
N SER A 54 9.26 -40.44 28.50
CA SER A 54 10.65 -40.83 28.76
C SER A 54 10.99 -40.75 30.25
N ILE A 55 10.56 -39.69 30.95
CA ILE A 55 10.79 -39.51 32.39
C ILE A 55 10.08 -40.60 33.20
N VAL A 56 8.83 -40.92 32.86
CA VAL A 56 8.06 -41.96 33.54
C VAL A 56 8.67 -43.34 33.29
N TYR A 57 8.96 -43.67 32.02
CA TYR A 57 9.53 -44.96 31.63
C TYR A 57 10.87 -45.22 32.33
N ILE A 58 11.82 -44.27 32.26
CA ILE A 58 13.17 -44.44 32.83
C ILE A 58 13.11 -44.61 34.36
N ASN A 59 12.18 -43.92 35.05
CA ASN A 59 12.04 -44.09 36.50
C ASN A 59 11.44 -45.44 36.88
N VAL A 60 10.42 -45.90 36.15
CA VAL A 60 9.77 -47.20 36.41
C VAL A 60 10.70 -48.35 36.05
N SER A 61 11.36 -48.29 34.88
CA SER A 61 12.29 -49.32 34.42
C SER A 61 13.47 -49.49 35.38
N HIS A 62 13.95 -48.40 35.99
CA HIS A 62 15.02 -48.47 36.98
C HIS A 62 14.58 -49.06 38.33
N GLN A 63 13.29 -48.98 38.69
CA GLN A 63 12.77 -49.61 39.91
C GLN A 63 12.46 -51.09 39.70
N ILE A 64 12.12 -51.50 38.48
CA ILE A 64 11.75 -52.87 38.11
C ILE A 64 12.83 -53.46 37.20
N SER A 65 13.81 -54.14 37.81
CA SER A 65 14.98 -54.68 37.12
C SER A 65 14.67 -55.58 35.92
N PHE A 66 13.51 -56.24 35.90
CA PHE A 66 13.06 -57.09 34.79
C PHE A 66 12.74 -56.32 33.48
N ILE A 67 12.47 -55.02 33.56
CA ILE A 67 12.05 -54.17 32.41
C ILE A 67 13.19 -53.22 31.97
N HIS A 68 14.31 -53.21 32.69
CA HIS A 68 15.39 -52.26 32.45
C HIS A 68 16.19 -52.58 31.19
N LEU A 69 16.07 -51.71 30.18
CA LEU A 69 16.82 -51.78 28.92
C LEU A 69 17.65 -50.50 28.77
N PRO A 70 18.95 -50.50 29.16
CA PRO A 70 19.76 -49.27 29.20
C PRO A 70 19.92 -48.60 27.83
N ASN A 71 19.92 -49.37 26.74
CA ASN A 71 19.95 -48.82 25.38
C ASN A 71 18.70 -48.00 25.05
N LEU A 72 17.53 -48.39 25.59
CA LEU A 72 16.28 -47.68 25.38
C LEU A 72 16.24 -46.38 26.18
N ASP A 73 16.81 -46.35 27.39
CA ASP A 73 16.94 -45.13 28.19
C ASP A 73 17.81 -44.09 27.47
N ILE A 74 18.96 -44.51 26.92
CA ILE A 74 19.84 -43.67 26.11
C ILE A 74 19.11 -43.17 24.86
N PHE A 75 18.40 -44.06 24.16
CA PHE A 75 17.64 -43.70 22.96
C PHE A 75 16.55 -42.66 23.27
N LEU A 76 15.74 -42.87 24.31
CA LEU A 76 14.68 -41.94 24.73
C LEU A 76 15.24 -40.59 25.19
N PHE A 77 16.40 -40.60 25.85
CA PHE A 77 17.12 -39.39 26.23
C PHE A 77 17.52 -38.57 24.98
N PHE A 78 18.21 -39.19 24.03
CA PHE A 78 18.64 -38.52 22.79
C PHE A 78 17.46 -38.14 21.90
N LEU A 79 16.39 -38.94 21.85
CA LEU A 79 15.17 -38.62 21.12
C LEU A 79 14.49 -37.37 21.70
N SER A 80 14.38 -37.29 23.03
CA SER A 80 13.78 -36.14 23.72
C SER A 80 14.55 -34.86 23.42
N ILE A 81 15.88 -34.89 23.56
CA ILE A 81 16.74 -33.74 23.24
C ILE A 81 16.67 -33.41 21.74
N GLY A 82 16.71 -34.43 20.88
CA GLY A 82 16.67 -34.27 19.43
C GLY A 82 15.39 -33.57 18.95
N LEU A 83 14.24 -33.84 19.59
CA LEU A 83 12.97 -33.18 19.29
C LEU A 83 12.90 -31.71 19.74
N LEU A 84 13.80 -31.25 20.61
CA LEU A 84 13.86 -29.83 21.01
C LEU A 84 14.29 -28.94 19.85
N VAL A 85 15.22 -29.40 19.01
CA VAL A 85 15.71 -28.61 17.87
C VAL A 85 14.58 -28.24 16.89
N PRO A 86 13.80 -29.18 16.33
CA PRO A 86 12.69 -28.84 15.46
C PRO A 86 11.59 -28.09 16.21
N TYR A 87 11.36 -28.38 17.50
CA TYR A 87 10.40 -27.63 18.31
C TYR A 87 10.75 -26.14 18.41
N PHE A 88 11.99 -25.82 18.81
CA PHE A 88 12.42 -24.42 18.93
C PHE A 88 12.46 -23.72 17.57
N TYR A 89 12.89 -24.41 16.52
CA TYR A 89 12.83 -23.85 15.17
C TYR A 89 11.39 -23.46 14.79
N LEU A 90 10.44 -24.36 14.99
CA LEU A 90 9.02 -24.10 14.71
C LEU A 90 8.44 -23.03 15.65
N LEU A 91 8.84 -22.99 16.93
CA LEU A 91 8.41 -21.98 17.88
C LEU A 91 8.91 -20.58 17.47
N PHE A 92 10.18 -20.44 17.13
CA PHE A 92 10.72 -19.18 16.65
C PHE A 92 10.05 -18.74 15.36
N ASP A 93 9.80 -19.67 14.43
CA ASP A 93 9.07 -19.35 13.21
C ASP A 93 7.62 -18.96 13.49
N PHE A 94 6.95 -19.60 14.45
CA PHE A 94 5.61 -19.24 14.91
C PHE A 94 5.58 -17.83 15.49
N LEU A 95 6.58 -17.45 16.29
CA LEU A 95 6.63 -16.15 16.96
C LEU A 95 7.03 -14.99 16.03
N LYS A 96 7.48 -15.25 14.80
CA LYS A 96 7.73 -14.19 13.82
C LYS A 96 6.40 -13.46 13.53
N PRO A 97 6.32 -12.14 13.73
CA PRO A 97 5.05 -11.42 13.61
C PRO A 97 4.45 -11.50 12.20
N ALA A 98 5.29 -11.56 11.16
CA ALA A 98 4.85 -11.75 9.79
C ALA A 98 4.09 -13.09 9.58
N ASN A 99 4.54 -14.16 10.24
CA ASN A 99 3.89 -15.47 10.16
C ASN A 99 2.57 -15.48 10.95
N ILE A 100 2.51 -14.76 12.07
CA ILE A 100 1.28 -14.57 12.85
C ILE A 100 0.23 -13.84 12.00
N ILE A 101 0.60 -12.71 11.39
CA ILE A 101 -0.29 -11.95 10.49
C ILE A 101 -0.79 -12.84 9.35
N LYS A 102 0.10 -13.63 8.73
CA LYS A 102 -0.28 -14.54 7.64
C LYS A 102 -1.30 -15.59 8.09
N ARG A 103 -1.17 -16.13 9.31
CA ARG A 103 -2.15 -17.07 9.88
C ARG A 103 -3.50 -16.40 10.13
N ILE A 104 -3.50 -15.24 10.79
CA ILE A 104 -4.71 -14.45 11.04
C ILE A 104 -5.40 -14.09 9.71
N SER A 105 -4.64 -13.70 8.69
CA SER A 105 -5.16 -13.41 7.36
C SER A 105 -5.80 -14.62 6.67
N ASN A 106 -5.18 -15.79 6.77
CA ASN A 106 -5.76 -17.03 6.23
C ASN A 106 -7.07 -17.40 6.95
N ASP A 107 -7.14 -17.23 8.27
CA ASP A 107 -8.35 -17.47 9.03
C ASP A 107 -9.44 -16.43 8.74
N ALA A 108 -9.06 -15.17 8.53
CA ALA A 108 -9.95 -14.13 8.02
C ALA A 108 -10.58 -14.56 6.69
N ILE A 109 -9.78 -14.98 5.71
CA ILE A 109 -10.29 -15.46 4.41
C ILE A 109 -11.25 -16.65 4.58
N LYS A 110 -10.98 -17.58 5.51
CA LYS A 110 -11.91 -18.67 5.82
C LYS A 110 -13.23 -18.14 6.38
N PHE A 111 -13.22 -17.19 7.31
CA PHE A 111 -14.43 -16.61 7.87
C PHE A 111 -15.22 -15.78 6.85
N LEU A 112 -14.52 -15.09 5.94
CA LEU A 112 -15.13 -14.42 4.79
C LEU A 112 -15.86 -15.42 3.90
N ASN A 113 -15.23 -16.53 3.50
CA ASN A 113 -15.89 -17.58 2.70
C ASN A 113 -17.10 -18.21 3.42
N GLN A 114 -17.11 -18.20 4.76
CA GLN A 114 -18.21 -18.73 5.58
C GLN A 114 -19.30 -17.68 5.89
N GLY A 115 -19.16 -16.42 5.46
CA GLY A 115 -20.08 -15.35 5.82
C GLY A 115 -20.08 -14.96 7.31
N ARG A 116 -19.03 -15.31 8.08
CA ARG A 116 -18.94 -15.04 9.52
C ARG A 116 -18.39 -13.63 9.81
N ARG A 117 -19.23 -12.60 9.63
CA ARG A 117 -18.88 -11.17 9.73
C ARG A 117 -18.10 -10.80 11.00
N LYS A 118 -18.63 -11.07 12.19
CA LYS A 118 -18.01 -10.63 13.46
C LYS A 118 -16.60 -11.20 13.68
N LYS A 119 -16.40 -12.49 13.32
CA LYS A 119 -15.06 -13.11 13.39
C LYS A 119 -14.10 -12.52 12.38
N MET A 120 -14.59 -12.23 11.17
CA MET A 120 -13.80 -11.57 10.14
C MET A 120 -13.30 -10.19 10.60
N GLU A 121 -14.21 -9.40 11.15
CA GLU A 121 -13.92 -8.07 11.66
C GLU A 121 -12.88 -8.10 12.78
N GLU A 122 -12.97 -9.05 13.71
CA GLU A 122 -11.97 -9.26 14.74
C GLU A 122 -10.58 -9.57 14.14
N MET A 123 -10.51 -10.45 13.13
CA MET A 123 -9.24 -10.79 12.47
C MET A 123 -8.61 -9.58 11.77
N ILE A 124 -9.40 -8.74 11.10
CA ILE A 124 -8.89 -7.49 10.50
C ILE A 124 -8.39 -6.53 11.58
N ALA A 125 -9.18 -6.32 12.63
CA ALA A 125 -8.78 -5.45 13.74
C ALA A 125 -7.47 -5.93 14.39
N ASN A 126 -7.25 -7.24 14.48
CA ASN A 126 -6.01 -7.83 14.95
C ASN A 126 -4.82 -7.51 14.05
N ILE A 127 -4.97 -7.68 12.73
CA ILE A 127 -3.93 -7.35 11.75
C ILE A 127 -3.59 -5.86 11.82
N GLY A 128 -4.61 -4.99 11.78
CA GLY A 128 -4.44 -3.55 11.88
C GLY A 128 -3.76 -3.14 13.19
N ARG A 129 -4.15 -3.72 14.34
CA ARG A 129 -3.47 -3.49 15.63
C ARG A 129 -1.99 -3.87 15.59
N MET A 130 -1.66 -5.05 15.07
CA MET A 130 -0.26 -5.48 14.95
C MET A 130 0.55 -4.52 14.06
N GLY A 131 -0.01 -4.11 12.92
CA GLY A 131 0.59 -3.10 12.06
C GLY A 131 0.86 -1.80 12.81
N LYS A 132 -0.17 -1.23 13.44
CA LYS A 132 -0.07 0.03 14.23
C LYS A 132 0.95 -0.07 15.37
N SER A 133 0.90 -1.12 16.18
CA SER A 133 1.85 -1.32 17.29
C SER A 133 3.29 -1.45 16.79
N SER A 134 3.51 -2.11 15.66
CA SER A 134 4.87 -2.27 15.12
C SER A 134 5.52 -0.98 14.60
N ILE A 135 4.72 0.01 14.18
CA ILE A 135 5.24 1.34 13.81
C ILE A 135 5.90 2.03 15.01
N GLN A 136 5.37 1.83 16.23
CA GLN A 136 5.97 2.38 17.45
C GLN A 136 7.38 1.84 17.71
N TYR A 137 7.68 0.64 17.22
CA TYR A 137 9.00 0.02 17.33
C TYR A 137 9.93 0.34 16.15
N MET A 138 9.52 1.21 15.21
CA MET A 138 10.31 1.61 14.03
C MET A 138 10.72 0.44 13.12
N ILE A 139 9.91 -0.62 13.08
CA ILE A 139 10.12 -1.80 12.23
C ILE A 139 9.13 -1.69 11.07
N SER A 140 9.63 -1.53 9.85
CA SER A 140 8.78 -1.31 8.68
C SER A 140 8.21 -2.58 8.07
N GLU A 141 8.83 -3.72 8.32
CA GLU A 141 8.45 -5.00 7.72
C GLU A 141 7.06 -5.46 8.19
N ILE A 142 6.75 -5.30 9.48
CA ILE A 142 5.49 -5.78 10.06
C ILE A 142 4.27 -4.96 9.60
N PRO A 143 4.30 -3.61 9.59
CA PRO A 143 3.23 -2.81 8.99
C PRO A 143 3.03 -3.15 7.51
N ILE A 144 4.09 -3.32 6.73
CA ILE A 144 3.99 -3.67 5.31
C ILE A 144 3.30 -5.04 5.13
N VAL A 145 3.64 -6.02 5.95
CA VAL A 145 2.98 -7.34 5.93
C VAL A 145 1.50 -7.23 6.32
N ALA A 146 1.16 -6.40 7.31
CA ALA A 146 -0.23 -6.14 7.70
C ALA A 146 -1.03 -5.52 6.54
N ILE A 147 -0.52 -4.44 5.95
CA ILE A 147 -1.15 -3.72 4.82
C ILE A 147 -1.39 -4.67 3.64
N ASN A 148 -0.38 -5.47 3.27
CA ASN A 148 -0.51 -6.44 2.18
C ASN A 148 -1.54 -7.54 2.49
N SER A 149 -1.65 -7.94 3.75
CA SER A 149 -2.63 -8.96 4.19
C SER A 149 -4.05 -8.43 4.14
N GLU A 150 -4.27 -7.20 4.61
CA GLU A 150 -5.56 -6.50 4.49
C GLU A 150 -5.94 -6.29 3.01
N ARG A 151 -4.99 -5.89 2.16
CA ARG A 151 -5.21 -5.82 0.71
C ARG A 151 -5.67 -7.18 0.15
N ASN A 152 -4.99 -8.27 0.48
CA ASN A 152 -5.36 -9.61 -0.01
C ASN A 152 -6.77 -10.02 0.43
N ILE A 153 -7.11 -9.74 1.69
CA ILE A 153 -8.45 -9.95 2.23
C ILE A 153 -9.51 -9.17 1.43
N MET A 154 -9.28 -7.88 1.21
CA MET A 154 -10.21 -7.02 0.49
C MET A 154 -10.34 -7.43 -0.99
N CYS A 155 -9.25 -7.78 -1.66
CA CYS A 155 -9.28 -8.34 -3.02
C CYS A 155 -10.14 -9.62 -3.07
N ARG A 156 -10.04 -10.49 -2.05
CA ARG A 156 -10.88 -11.70 -1.98
C ARG A 156 -12.35 -11.36 -1.72
N HIS A 157 -12.62 -10.38 -0.87
CA HIS A 157 -13.99 -9.91 -0.61
C HIS A 157 -14.64 -9.32 -1.85
N LEU A 158 -13.92 -8.50 -2.62
CA LEU A 158 -14.40 -7.95 -3.90
C LEU A 158 -14.85 -9.05 -4.88
N LEU A 159 -14.13 -10.18 -4.94
CA LEU A 159 -14.52 -11.31 -5.80
C LEU A 159 -15.78 -12.03 -5.32
N LEU A 160 -16.03 -12.05 -4.01
CA LEU A 160 -17.16 -12.76 -3.39
C LEU A 160 -18.34 -11.85 -3.05
N LYS A 161 -18.21 -10.54 -3.24
CA LYS A 161 -19.12 -9.53 -2.70
C LYS A 161 -20.58 -9.77 -3.13
N ASN A 162 -20.77 -10.23 -4.36
CA ASN A 162 -22.09 -10.54 -4.93
C ASN A 162 -22.67 -11.89 -4.47
N GLU A 163 -21.83 -12.77 -3.90
CA GLU A 163 -22.23 -14.10 -3.38
C GLU A 163 -22.58 -14.05 -1.88
N LEU A 164 -22.19 -12.98 -1.18
CA LEU A 164 -22.43 -12.81 0.25
C LEU A 164 -23.89 -12.41 0.53
N SER A 165 -24.43 -12.89 1.65
CA SER A 165 -25.80 -12.59 2.08
C SER A 165 -25.97 -11.12 2.46
N GLU A 166 -27.22 -10.61 2.41
CA GLU A 166 -27.51 -9.24 2.86
C GLU A 166 -27.17 -9.00 4.34
N GLU A 167 -27.24 -10.05 5.17
CA GLU A 167 -26.83 -10.00 6.58
C GLU A 167 -25.35 -9.63 6.74
N TRP A 168 -24.48 -10.05 5.80
CA TRP A 168 -23.07 -9.66 5.79
C TRP A 168 -22.87 -8.15 5.69
N PHE A 169 -23.79 -7.44 5.02
CA PHE A 169 -23.72 -5.99 4.82
C PHE A 169 -24.56 -5.21 5.83
N ASN A 170 -25.25 -5.90 6.74
CA ASN A 170 -26.02 -5.27 7.78
C ASN A 170 -25.10 -4.81 8.93
N VAL A 171 -24.72 -3.53 8.87
CA VAL A 171 -23.90 -2.84 9.86
C VAL A 171 -24.67 -1.72 10.55
N ASP A 172 -24.28 -1.42 11.79
CA ASP A 172 -24.90 -0.41 12.65
C ASP A 172 -23.86 0.52 13.33
N GLU A 173 -24.33 1.28 14.33
CA GLU A 173 -23.50 2.23 15.08
C GLU A 173 -22.46 1.54 15.97
N GLU A 174 -22.72 0.31 16.45
CA GLU A 174 -21.75 -0.46 17.23
C GLU A 174 -20.56 -0.87 16.35
N ASP A 175 -20.84 -1.16 15.08
CA ASP A 175 -19.80 -1.49 14.09
C ASP A 175 -18.97 -0.26 13.71
N PHE A 176 -19.53 0.95 13.74
CA PHE A 176 -18.81 2.18 13.36
C PHE A 176 -18.94 3.30 14.41
N PRO A 177 -18.32 3.16 15.60
CA PRO A 177 -18.46 4.12 16.67
C PRO A 177 -18.04 5.54 16.26
N GLY A 178 -18.88 6.52 16.55
CA GLY A 178 -18.64 7.93 16.21
C GLY A 178 -18.86 8.30 14.74
N THR A 179 -19.33 7.36 13.91
CA THR A 179 -19.67 7.64 12.51
C THR A 179 -21.11 8.14 12.41
N PRO A 180 -21.38 9.26 11.70
CA PRO A 180 -22.75 9.75 11.53
C PRO A 180 -23.68 8.73 10.88
N PRO A 181 -24.97 8.67 11.25
CA PRO A 181 -25.92 7.70 10.69
C PRO A 181 -26.03 7.77 9.15
N GLN A 182 -25.88 8.95 8.55
CA GLN A 182 -25.90 9.07 7.09
C GLN A 182 -24.71 8.35 6.42
N ALA A 183 -23.53 8.37 7.05
CA ALA A 183 -22.35 7.69 6.54
C ALA A 183 -22.47 6.17 6.71
N ILE A 184 -23.04 5.70 7.83
CA ILE A 184 -23.35 4.27 8.02
C ILE A 184 -24.37 3.80 6.97
N ALA A 185 -25.40 4.60 6.69
CA ALA A 185 -26.36 4.31 5.64
C ALA A 185 -25.71 4.26 4.24
N GLU A 186 -24.75 5.15 3.94
CA GLU A 186 -23.97 5.10 2.69
C GLU A 186 -23.13 3.81 2.62
N ILE A 187 -22.45 3.42 3.70
CA ILE A 187 -21.66 2.18 3.78
C ILE A 187 -22.54 0.95 3.52
N LYS A 188 -23.71 0.88 4.16
CA LYS A 188 -24.66 -0.22 3.99
C LYS A 188 -25.21 -0.27 2.56
N LYS A 189 -25.66 0.88 2.03
CA LYS A 189 -26.16 1.00 0.65
C LYS A 189 -25.12 0.55 -0.38
N ASN A 190 -23.87 0.95 -0.17
CA ASN A 190 -22.76 0.66 -1.09
C ASN A 190 -22.13 -0.71 -0.84
N LYS A 191 -22.52 -1.42 0.23
CA LYS A 191 -21.95 -2.70 0.63
C LYS A 191 -20.45 -2.64 0.91
N THR A 192 -19.94 -1.50 1.40
CA THR A 192 -18.49 -1.21 1.51
C THR A 192 -17.92 -1.24 2.94
N TRP A 193 -18.53 -1.98 3.87
CA TRP A 193 -18.12 -1.91 5.28
C TRP A 193 -16.69 -2.43 5.50
N LEU A 194 -16.30 -3.50 4.79
CA LEU A 194 -14.98 -4.12 4.93
C LEU A 194 -13.90 -3.20 4.39
N GLU A 195 -14.15 -2.64 3.22
CA GLU A 195 -13.29 -1.69 2.54
C GLU A 195 -13.09 -0.44 3.39
N MET A 196 -14.16 0.05 4.02
CA MET A 196 -14.09 1.20 4.93
C MET A 196 -13.20 0.90 6.15
N LYS A 197 -13.33 -0.27 6.77
CA LYS A 197 -12.49 -0.69 7.91
C LYS A 197 -11.01 -0.75 7.55
N ILE A 198 -10.68 -1.42 6.44
CA ILE A 198 -9.30 -1.57 5.96
C ILE A 198 -8.69 -0.22 5.59
N PHE A 199 -9.42 0.62 4.83
CA PHE A 199 -8.92 1.94 4.50
C PHE A 199 -8.79 2.86 5.72
N HIS A 200 -9.63 2.71 6.75
CA HIS A 200 -9.45 3.42 8.02
C HIS A 200 -8.17 2.98 8.75
N ASP A 201 -7.84 1.70 8.73
CA ASP A 201 -6.56 1.23 9.27
C ASP A 201 -5.38 1.82 8.50
N PHE A 202 -5.47 1.90 7.16
CA PHE A 202 -4.47 2.60 6.34
C PHE A 202 -4.34 4.08 6.71
N VAL A 203 -5.45 4.82 6.85
CA VAL A 203 -5.41 6.23 7.28
C VAL A 203 -4.83 6.40 8.66
N THR A 204 -5.16 5.50 9.58
CA THR A 204 -4.63 5.54 10.95
C THR A 204 -3.11 5.35 10.94
N MET A 205 -2.61 4.33 10.24
CA MET A 205 -1.17 4.09 10.09
C MET A 205 -0.47 5.25 9.38
N PHE A 206 -1.05 5.74 8.29
CA PHE A 206 -0.52 6.88 7.53
C PHE A 206 -0.40 8.14 8.40
N THR A 207 -1.44 8.47 9.16
CA THR A 207 -1.46 9.64 10.05
C THR A 207 -0.47 9.48 11.20
N PHE A 208 -0.36 8.27 11.76
CA PHE A 208 0.61 7.98 12.81
C PHE A 208 2.05 8.18 12.33
N ILE A 209 2.39 7.71 11.13
CA ILE A 209 3.72 7.89 10.53
C ILE A 209 3.97 9.36 10.17
N LEU A 210 2.97 10.06 9.63
CA LEU A 210 3.10 11.48 9.29
C LEU A 210 3.49 12.35 10.49
N ASN A 211 2.92 12.04 11.66
CA ASN A 211 3.15 12.75 12.91
C ASN A 211 4.34 12.21 13.72
N SER A 212 4.91 11.08 13.32
CA SER A 212 6.09 10.50 13.95
C SER A 212 7.35 11.26 13.55
N SER A 213 8.30 11.38 14.49
CA SER A 213 9.65 11.90 14.20
C SER A 213 10.41 10.99 13.22
N TYR A 214 10.10 9.69 13.22
CA TYR A 214 10.65 8.73 12.26
C TYR A 214 9.62 8.45 11.16
N LYS A 215 9.90 8.98 9.96
CA LYS A 215 9.02 8.79 8.79
C LYS A 215 9.36 7.47 8.11
N LEU A 216 8.62 6.42 8.45
CA LEU A 216 8.59 5.14 7.73
C LEU A 216 8.00 5.33 6.31
N ARG A 217 8.80 5.93 5.42
CA ARG A 217 8.40 6.27 4.05
C ARG A 217 8.02 5.05 3.23
N ASP A 218 8.70 3.94 3.45
CA ASP A 218 8.41 2.64 2.82
C ASP A 218 7.03 2.09 3.21
N VAL A 219 6.61 2.24 4.47
CA VAL A 219 5.25 1.89 4.91
C VAL A 219 4.21 2.80 4.24
N ILE A 220 4.46 4.11 4.16
CA ILE A 220 3.59 5.04 3.41
C ILE A 220 3.48 4.63 1.94
N THR A 221 4.61 4.36 1.29
CA THR A 221 4.64 3.88 -0.10
C THR A 221 3.83 2.60 -0.25
N SER A 222 3.95 1.67 0.69
CA SER A 222 3.16 0.44 0.71
C SER A 222 1.66 0.70 0.80
N ILE A 223 1.22 1.64 1.65
CA ILE A 223 -0.19 2.05 1.73
C ILE A 223 -0.68 2.55 0.37
N LEU A 224 0.05 3.48 -0.25
CA LEU A 224 -0.37 4.09 -1.52
C LEU A 224 -0.43 3.09 -2.67
N ILE A 225 0.55 2.19 -2.75
CA ILE A 225 0.55 1.08 -3.73
C ILE A 225 -0.66 0.17 -3.50
N ASN A 226 -0.95 -0.21 -2.25
CA ASN A 226 -2.06 -1.10 -1.96
C ASN A 226 -3.43 -0.43 -2.23
N VAL A 227 -3.60 0.87 -1.97
CA VAL A 227 -4.82 1.62 -2.34
C VAL A 227 -4.98 1.66 -3.86
N ARG A 228 -3.88 1.84 -4.61
CA ARG A 228 -3.89 1.76 -6.09
C ARG A 228 -4.35 0.39 -6.57
N ILE A 229 -3.71 -0.69 -6.08
CA ILE A 229 -4.05 -2.07 -6.44
C ILE A 229 -5.51 -2.38 -6.12
N LEU A 230 -6.04 -1.89 -5.00
CA LEU A 230 -7.45 -2.07 -4.63
C LEU A 230 -8.39 -1.32 -5.57
N GLY A 231 -8.02 -0.10 -6.01
CA GLY A 231 -8.75 0.63 -7.05
C GLY A 231 -8.73 -0.08 -8.40
N GLU A 232 -7.58 -0.58 -8.83
CA GLU A 232 -7.42 -1.40 -10.04
C GLU A 232 -8.27 -2.67 -9.94
N LYS A 233 -8.24 -3.35 -8.79
CA LYS A 233 -9.03 -4.57 -8.58
C LYS A 233 -10.53 -4.29 -8.60
N ALA A 234 -10.97 -3.19 -7.99
CA ALA A 234 -12.36 -2.76 -8.04
C ALA A 234 -12.81 -2.49 -9.47
N GLN A 235 -11.97 -1.87 -10.30
CA GLN A 235 -12.21 -1.72 -11.74
C GLN A 235 -12.35 -3.08 -12.44
N GLU A 236 -11.49 -4.05 -12.15
CA GLU A 236 -11.54 -5.38 -12.78
C GLU A 236 -12.86 -6.12 -12.52
N VAL A 237 -13.45 -5.94 -11.34
CA VAL A 237 -14.70 -6.60 -10.94
C VAL A 237 -15.95 -5.71 -11.09
N ASP A 238 -15.82 -4.55 -11.73
CA ASP A 238 -16.86 -3.51 -11.91
C ASP A 238 -17.48 -2.98 -10.59
N ASP A 239 -16.73 -2.99 -9.49
CA ASP A 239 -17.17 -2.46 -8.19
C ASP A 239 -16.92 -0.94 -8.11
N ARG A 240 -17.87 -0.17 -8.64
CA ARG A 240 -17.83 1.30 -8.61
C ARG A 240 -17.82 1.89 -7.19
N PRO A 241 -18.59 1.38 -6.21
CA PRO A 241 -18.53 1.92 -4.85
C PRO A 241 -17.13 1.86 -4.24
N THR A 242 -16.46 0.71 -4.34
CA THR A 242 -15.10 0.53 -3.81
C THR A 242 -14.08 1.36 -4.58
N LEU A 243 -14.18 1.44 -5.91
CA LEU A 243 -13.33 2.33 -6.69
C LEU A 243 -13.46 3.80 -6.25
N ASN A 244 -14.69 4.29 -6.08
CA ASN A 244 -14.92 5.65 -5.58
C ASN A 244 -14.37 5.84 -4.16
N LEU A 245 -14.43 4.81 -3.32
CA LEU A 245 -13.85 4.85 -1.98
C LEU A 245 -12.32 4.97 -2.04
N SER A 246 -11.64 4.20 -2.90
CA SER A 246 -10.18 4.34 -3.13
C SER A 246 -9.79 5.76 -3.52
N LEU A 247 -10.58 6.43 -4.38
CA LEU A 247 -10.38 7.83 -4.75
C LEU A 247 -10.55 8.77 -3.55
N LYS A 248 -11.61 8.60 -2.73
CA LYS A 248 -11.82 9.38 -1.51
C LYS A 248 -10.63 9.24 -0.55
N PHE A 249 -10.06 8.05 -0.43
CA PHE A 249 -8.88 7.82 0.41
C PHE A 249 -7.59 8.41 -0.17
N PHE A 250 -7.34 8.32 -1.48
CA PHE A 250 -6.26 9.09 -2.13
C PHE A 250 -6.35 10.59 -1.82
N ASN A 251 -7.55 11.16 -1.96
CA ASN A 251 -7.82 12.55 -1.64
C ASN A 251 -7.60 12.88 -0.15
N THR A 252 -7.91 11.94 0.74
CA THR A 252 -7.64 12.05 2.17
C THR A 252 -6.14 12.07 2.45
N PHE A 253 -5.36 11.16 1.84
CA PHE A 253 -3.89 11.15 1.95
C PHE A 253 -3.27 12.44 1.40
N CYS A 254 -3.74 12.95 0.26
CA CYS A 254 -3.31 14.25 -0.28
C CYS A 254 -3.51 15.37 0.74
N ARG A 255 -4.70 15.45 1.35
CA ARG A 255 -5.01 16.49 2.34
C ARG A 255 -4.11 16.37 3.58
N LEU A 256 -3.93 15.17 4.11
CA LEU A 256 -3.08 14.92 5.28
C LEU A 256 -1.60 15.27 5.01
N ALA A 257 -1.09 14.87 3.84
CA ALA A 257 0.29 15.15 3.43
C ALA A 257 0.53 16.65 3.17
N LEU A 258 -0.47 17.36 2.62
CA LEU A 258 -0.42 18.82 2.44
C LEU A 258 -0.42 19.57 3.75
N ASN A 259 -1.29 19.17 4.69
CA ASN A 259 -1.35 19.78 6.02
C ASN A 259 -0.02 19.62 6.77
N SER A 260 0.68 18.50 6.58
CA SER A 260 2.01 18.25 7.14
C SER A 260 3.17 18.83 6.31
N ARG A 261 2.88 19.44 5.15
CA ARG A 261 3.85 20.01 4.20
C ARG A 261 4.96 19.03 3.77
N ASP A 262 4.69 17.71 3.79
CA ASP A 262 5.69 16.71 3.40
C ASP A 262 5.70 16.51 1.88
N ARG A 263 6.63 17.21 1.23
CA ARG A 263 6.76 17.25 -0.24
C ARG A 263 6.92 15.87 -0.87
N ALA A 264 7.77 15.04 -0.29
CA ALA A 264 8.10 13.75 -0.87
C ALA A 264 6.93 12.76 -0.77
N ILE A 265 6.10 12.87 0.26
CA ILE A 265 4.87 12.05 0.35
C ILE A 265 3.87 12.47 -0.71
N ILE A 266 3.62 13.78 -0.89
CA ILE A 266 2.67 14.25 -1.91
C ILE A 266 3.15 13.86 -3.31
N TYR A 267 4.45 13.97 -3.56
CA TYR A 267 5.07 13.51 -4.79
C TYR A 267 4.77 12.04 -5.08
N ASN A 268 4.90 11.15 -4.09
CA ASN A 268 4.55 9.74 -4.26
C ASN A 268 3.03 9.52 -4.41
N ILE A 269 2.20 10.27 -3.69
CA ILE A 269 0.73 10.19 -3.85
C ILE A 269 0.33 10.51 -5.29
N PHE A 270 0.81 11.62 -5.86
CA PHE A 270 0.49 12.00 -7.24
C PHE A 270 0.92 10.93 -8.24
N TYR A 271 2.06 10.27 -7.98
CA TYR A 271 2.56 9.19 -8.82
C TYR A 271 1.58 8.01 -8.83
N GLN A 272 1.24 7.49 -7.65
CA GLN A 272 0.32 6.36 -7.53
C GLN A 272 -1.08 6.71 -8.05
N TYR A 273 -1.50 7.97 -7.87
CA TYR A 273 -2.81 8.42 -8.33
C TYR A 273 -2.87 8.54 -9.85
N ARG A 274 -1.80 9.04 -10.49
CA ARG A 274 -1.64 9.03 -11.95
C ARG A 274 -1.69 7.60 -12.50
N LEU A 275 -0.93 6.67 -11.91
CA LEU A 275 -0.93 5.28 -12.36
C LEU A 275 -2.33 4.65 -12.28
N LEU A 276 -3.11 4.96 -11.23
CA LEU A 276 -4.52 4.54 -11.17
C LEU A 276 -5.35 5.16 -12.30
N ALA A 277 -5.18 6.45 -12.60
CA ALA A 277 -5.92 7.08 -13.69
C ALA A 277 -5.57 6.45 -15.06
N GLU A 278 -4.33 6.05 -15.26
CA GLU A 278 -3.87 5.41 -16.49
C GLU A 278 -4.50 4.04 -16.73
N THR A 279 -4.69 3.24 -15.68
CA THR A 279 -5.35 1.93 -15.76
C THR A 279 -6.86 2.07 -15.99
N LEU A 280 -7.47 3.12 -15.42
CA LEU A 280 -8.91 3.40 -15.53
C LEU A 280 -9.37 3.86 -16.91
N PHE A 281 -8.48 4.39 -17.77
CA PHE A 281 -8.87 4.84 -19.12
C PHE A 281 -9.51 3.76 -20.00
N LYS A 282 -9.34 2.47 -19.67
CA LYS A 282 -9.94 1.38 -20.44
C LYS A 282 -11.46 1.29 -20.27
N ASN A 283 -11.95 1.45 -19.03
CA ASN A 283 -13.34 1.15 -18.67
C ASN A 283 -14.05 2.29 -17.93
N TYR A 284 -13.31 3.29 -17.46
CA TYR A 284 -13.79 4.34 -16.55
C TYR A 284 -13.18 5.70 -16.87
N GLU A 285 -13.23 6.12 -18.14
CA GLU A 285 -12.60 7.36 -18.60
C GLU A 285 -13.02 8.60 -17.79
N GLY A 286 -14.30 8.68 -17.39
CA GLY A 286 -14.81 9.77 -16.53
C GLY A 286 -14.20 9.76 -15.13
N THR A 287 -13.86 8.60 -14.58
CA THR A 287 -13.15 8.50 -13.30
C THR A 287 -11.69 8.93 -13.45
N SER A 288 -11.01 8.55 -14.54
CA SER A 288 -9.66 9.04 -14.83
C SER A 288 -9.61 10.57 -14.95
N LEU A 289 -10.61 11.17 -15.61
CA LEU A 289 -10.72 12.63 -15.69
C LEU A 289 -10.88 13.27 -14.31
N ARG A 290 -11.72 12.69 -13.43
CA ARG A 290 -11.85 13.17 -12.05
C ARG A 290 -10.51 13.13 -11.29
N ILE A 291 -9.71 12.09 -11.49
CA ILE A 291 -8.37 12.00 -10.89
C ILE A 291 -7.47 13.13 -11.41
N ALA A 292 -7.49 13.42 -12.71
CA ALA A 292 -6.77 14.57 -13.27
C ALA A 292 -7.20 15.89 -12.60
N SER A 293 -8.52 16.12 -12.46
CA SER A 293 -9.02 17.29 -11.75
C SER A 293 -8.57 17.34 -10.28
N PHE A 294 -8.45 16.20 -9.59
CA PHE A 294 -7.91 16.15 -8.22
C PHE A 294 -6.41 16.45 -8.16
N ILE A 295 -5.59 15.88 -9.06
CA ILE A 295 -4.15 16.20 -9.16
C ILE A 295 -3.96 17.71 -9.35
N LYS A 296 -4.73 18.31 -10.27
CA LYS A 296 -4.74 19.77 -10.46
C LYS A 296 -5.16 20.51 -9.20
N TYR A 297 -6.28 20.14 -8.58
CA TYR A 297 -6.81 20.80 -7.38
C TYR A 297 -5.79 20.80 -6.24
N TYR A 298 -5.19 19.64 -5.95
CA TYR A 298 -4.19 19.53 -4.88
C TYR A 298 -2.86 20.19 -5.25
N GLY A 299 -2.48 20.21 -6.54
CA GLY A 299 -1.33 20.97 -7.03
C GLY A 299 -1.49 22.47 -6.78
N VAL A 300 -2.62 23.05 -7.19
CA VAL A 300 -2.93 24.47 -6.96
C VAL A 300 -3.03 24.77 -5.46
N THR A 301 -3.69 23.90 -4.68
CA THR A 301 -3.78 24.04 -3.22
C THR A 301 -2.40 24.02 -2.55
N ALA A 302 -1.46 23.21 -3.06
CA ALA A 302 -0.10 23.17 -2.56
C ALA A 302 0.68 24.46 -2.86
N GLU A 303 0.47 25.04 -4.05
CA GLU A 303 1.05 26.33 -4.43
C GLU A 303 0.52 27.45 -3.54
N ASP A 304 -0.81 27.51 -3.33
CA ASP A 304 -1.45 28.45 -2.40
C ASP A 304 -0.92 28.29 -0.96
N ALA A 305 -0.51 27.08 -0.58
CA ALA A 305 0.09 26.76 0.72
C ALA A 305 1.62 27.02 0.80
N GLY A 306 2.24 27.57 -0.26
CA GLY A 306 3.66 27.91 -0.30
C GLY A 306 4.59 26.75 -0.71
N VAL A 307 4.06 25.72 -1.38
CA VAL A 307 4.80 24.52 -1.80
C VAL A 307 4.71 24.32 -3.33
N PRO A 308 5.26 25.24 -4.16
CA PRO A 308 5.02 25.30 -5.61
C PRO A 308 5.50 24.07 -6.40
N TYR A 309 6.55 23.40 -5.94
CA TYR A 309 7.11 22.20 -6.60
C TYR A 309 6.10 21.03 -6.74
N ILE A 310 5.09 20.98 -5.86
CA ILE A 310 4.03 19.98 -5.97
C ILE A 310 3.14 20.24 -7.19
N LEU A 311 2.89 21.51 -7.50
CA LEU A 311 2.18 21.86 -8.71
C LEU A 311 3.01 21.51 -9.96
N GLU A 312 4.32 21.78 -9.96
CA GLU A 312 5.21 21.38 -11.06
C GLU A 312 5.12 19.86 -11.33
N THR A 313 5.07 19.05 -10.25
CA THR A 313 4.83 17.61 -10.33
C THR A 313 3.45 17.29 -10.90
N GLY A 314 2.40 17.98 -10.46
CA GLY A 314 1.05 17.82 -10.97
C GLY A 314 0.90 18.19 -12.45
N ILE A 315 1.56 19.26 -12.91
CA ILE A 315 1.59 19.66 -14.33
C ILE A 315 2.23 18.55 -15.17
N TYR A 316 3.35 17.99 -14.71
CA TYR A 316 3.99 16.86 -15.38
C TYR A 316 3.08 15.63 -15.42
N ASP A 317 2.45 15.27 -14.30
CA ASP A 317 1.57 14.11 -14.25
C ASP A 317 0.32 14.27 -15.15
N LEU A 318 -0.24 15.49 -15.25
CA LEU A 318 -1.33 15.82 -16.18
C LEU A 318 -0.90 15.75 -17.65
N MET A 319 0.32 16.19 -17.96
CA MET A 319 0.91 16.02 -19.29
C MET A 319 1.03 14.53 -19.64
N MET A 320 1.54 13.72 -18.71
CA MET A 320 1.66 12.27 -18.92
C MET A 320 0.31 11.58 -19.15
N LEU A 321 -0.74 11.97 -18.42
CA LEU A 321 -2.09 11.48 -18.68
C LEU A 321 -2.56 11.82 -20.11
N ASN A 322 -2.26 13.03 -20.60
CA ASN A 322 -2.55 13.42 -21.98
C ASN A 322 -1.81 12.54 -23.00
N CYS A 323 -0.53 12.22 -22.75
CA CYS A 323 0.23 11.29 -23.59
C CYS A 323 -0.45 9.91 -23.65
N VAL A 324 -0.82 9.35 -22.49
CA VAL A 324 -1.48 8.04 -22.40
C VAL A 324 -2.83 8.02 -23.13
N THR A 325 -3.63 9.08 -23.03
CA THR A 325 -4.92 9.14 -23.76
C THR A 325 -4.76 9.21 -25.27
N SER A 326 -3.69 9.83 -25.77
CA SER A 326 -3.36 9.84 -27.21
C SER A 326 -2.99 8.44 -27.69
N GLU A 327 -2.15 7.71 -26.95
CA GLU A 327 -1.77 6.34 -27.29
C GLU A 327 -2.96 5.37 -27.26
N LYS A 328 -3.83 5.51 -26.26
CA LYS A 328 -5.02 4.66 -26.11
C LYS A 328 -6.22 5.11 -26.95
N LYS A 329 -6.15 6.27 -27.61
CA LYS A 329 -7.24 6.89 -28.41
C LYS A 329 -8.58 6.96 -27.66
N THR A 330 -8.54 7.36 -26.39
CA THR A 330 -9.72 7.43 -25.50
C THR A 330 -10.71 8.52 -25.92
N GLY A 331 -11.98 8.41 -25.56
CA GLY A 331 -13.00 9.43 -25.81
C GLY A 331 -12.77 10.75 -25.03
N MET A 332 -12.09 10.69 -23.89
CA MET A 332 -11.86 11.85 -23.00
C MET A 332 -10.66 12.73 -23.35
N ARG A 333 -10.00 12.52 -24.50
CA ARG A 333 -8.80 13.29 -24.90
C ARG A 333 -9.01 14.81 -24.86
N ASN A 334 -10.16 15.28 -25.35
CA ASN A 334 -10.48 16.71 -25.34
C ASN A 334 -10.64 17.25 -23.92
N ALA A 335 -11.47 16.60 -23.10
CA ALA A 335 -11.72 17.03 -21.73
C ALA A 335 -10.45 17.02 -20.86
N LEU A 336 -9.57 16.04 -21.07
CA LEU A 336 -8.30 15.97 -20.34
C LEU A 336 -7.31 17.06 -20.78
N LEU A 337 -7.26 17.36 -22.09
CA LEU A 337 -6.46 18.48 -22.57
C LEU A 337 -7.02 19.81 -22.04
N ASP A 338 -8.34 19.97 -22.00
CA ASP A 338 -8.99 21.17 -21.44
C ASP A 338 -8.62 21.37 -19.96
N GLU A 339 -8.65 20.28 -19.17
CA GLU A 339 -8.24 20.29 -17.77
C GLU A 339 -6.77 20.73 -17.63
N PHE A 340 -5.87 20.19 -18.45
CA PHE A 340 -4.46 20.60 -18.47
C PHE A 340 -4.28 22.06 -18.88
N LEU A 341 -4.86 22.50 -20.00
CA LEU A 341 -4.70 23.85 -20.55
C LEU A 341 -5.27 24.94 -19.63
N SER A 342 -6.30 24.61 -18.85
CA SER A 342 -6.87 25.55 -17.88
C SER A 342 -5.88 26.02 -16.81
N LEU A 343 -4.80 25.25 -16.54
CA LEU A 343 -3.70 25.69 -15.67
C LEU A 343 -2.94 26.88 -16.24
N GLY A 344 -2.68 26.89 -17.56
CA GLY A 344 -2.07 28.03 -18.24
C GLY A 344 -2.89 29.30 -18.09
N ILE A 345 -4.21 29.20 -18.29
CA ILE A 345 -5.15 30.32 -18.13
C ILE A 345 -5.14 30.84 -16.68
N LEU A 346 -5.18 29.94 -15.70
CA LEU A 346 -5.15 30.28 -14.28
C LEU A 346 -3.87 31.04 -13.93
N TYR A 347 -2.70 30.53 -14.32
CA TYR A 347 -1.42 31.11 -13.93
C TYR A 347 -1.03 32.36 -14.72
N LYS A 348 -1.53 32.52 -15.95
CA LYS A 348 -1.53 33.80 -16.66
C LYS A 348 -2.30 34.87 -15.87
N LYS A 349 -3.51 34.54 -15.38
CA LYS A 349 -4.30 35.48 -14.56
C LYS A 349 -3.62 35.81 -13.23
N ARG A 350 -2.97 34.83 -12.59
CA ARG A 350 -2.20 35.00 -11.35
C ARG A 350 -0.87 35.75 -11.55
N LYS A 351 -0.45 36.00 -12.80
CA LYS A 351 0.84 36.63 -13.15
C LYS A 351 2.05 35.93 -12.50
N ASN A 352 1.99 34.60 -12.36
CA ASN A 352 3.09 33.81 -11.81
C ASN A 352 3.91 33.23 -12.98
N GLU A 353 4.89 34.00 -13.45
CA GLU A 353 5.70 33.63 -14.62
C GLU A 353 6.55 32.37 -14.39
N ARG A 354 6.92 32.05 -13.15
CA ARG A 354 7.68 30.83 -12.83
C ARG A 354 6.87 29.58 -13.18
N ILE A 355 5.68 29.43 -12.58
CA ILE A 355 4.81 28.28 -12.85
C ILE A 355 4.35 28.27 -14.30
N LEU A 356 4.10 29.45 -14.87
CA LEU A 356 3.70 29.56 -16.27
C LEU A 356 4.82 29.08 -17.21
N ARG A 357 6.09 29.40 -16.93
CA ARG A 357 7.26 28.88 -17.65
C ARG A 357 7.32 27.35 -17.58
N ASP A 358 7.16 26.76 -16.40
CA ASP A 358 7.16 25.30 -16.23
C ASP A 358 6.00 24.64 -16.99
N PHE A 359 4.81 25.23 -16.95
CA PHE A 359 3.65 24.79 -17.72
C PHE A 359 3.92 24.85 -19.24
N ARG A 360 4.53 25.93 -19.73
CA ARG A 360 4.89 26.11 -21.14
C ARG A 360 5.96 25.11 -21.60
N LYS A 361 6.90 24.75 -20.73
CA LYS A 361 7.86 23.67 -20.96
C LYS A 361 7.15 22.33 -21.20
N ARG A 362 6.16 22.00 -20.35
CA ARG A 362 5.31 20.81 -20.56
C ARG A 362 4.42 20.90 -21.80
N CYS A 363 3.98 22.10 -22.18
CA CYS A 363 3.28 22.31 -23.46
C CYS A 363 4.17 21.98 -24.67
N LEU A 364 5.43 22.44 -24.69
CA LEU A 364 6.35 22.11 -25.79
C LEU A 364 6.60 20.61 -25.90
N MET A 365 6.81 19.93 -24.77
CA MET A 365 6.91 18.47 -24.74
C MET A 365 5.63 17.82 -25.28
N LEU A 366 4.46 18.22 -24.81
CA LEU A 366 3.19 17.66 -25.24
C LEU A 366 2.89 17.92 -26.73
N GLY A 367 3.21 19.11 -27.24
CA GLY A 367 3.06 19.48 -28.64
C GLY A 367 3.94 18.62 -29.56
N GLY A 368 5.22 18.46 -29.19
CA GLY A 368 6.13 17.54 -29.87
C GLY A 368 5.64 16.09 -29.82
N PHE A 369 5.07 15.66 -28.70
CA PHE A 369 4.51 14.32 -28.55
C PHE A 369 3.29 14.09 -29.46
N TYR A 370 2.38 15.07 -29.56
CA TYR A 370 1.25 14.97 -30.47
C TYR A 370 1.69 14.93 -31.93
N LEU A 371 2.71 15.70 -32.33
CA LEU A 371 3.28 15.57 -33.69
C LEU A 371 3.90 14.19 -33.92
N LEU A 372 4.57 13.63 -32.91
CA LEU A 372 5.13 12.28 -32.97
C LEU A 372 4.04 11.22 -33.22
N LYS A 373 2.89 11.35 -32.55
CA LYS A 373 1.75 10.43 -32.70
C LYS A 373 0.84 10.75 -33.90
N GLY A 374 1.12 11.82 -34.65
CA GLY A 374 0.30 12.27 -35.78
C GLY A 374 -1.01 12.98 -35.38
N ASP A 375 -1.15 13.38 -34.12
CA ASP A 375 -2.33 14.04 -33.56
C ASP A 375 -2.30 15.56 -33.79
N THR A 376 -2.30 15.97 -35.06
CA THR A 376 -2.12 17.36 -35.48
C THR A 376 -3.16 18.33 -34.90
N VAL A 377 -4.40 17.88 -34.72
CA VAL A 377 -5.48 18.69 -34.11
C VAL A 377 -5.12 19.08 -32.67
N PHE A 378 -4.60 18.15 -31.88
CA PHE A 378 -4.21 18.43 -30.49
C PHE A 378 -2.91 19.24 -30.42
N ALA A 379 -1.96 19.01 -31.34
CA ALA A 379 -0.78 19.86 -31.47
C ALA A 379 -1.17 21.32 -31.78
N LEU A 380 -2.15 21.57 -32.65
CA LEU A 380 -2.63 22.90 -32.97
C LEU A 380 -3.21 23.63 -31.75
N ARG A 381 -3.93 22.93 -30.88
CA ARG A 381 -4.44 23.50 -29.62
C ARG A 381 -3.32 23.94 -28.68
N ILE A 382 -2.21 23.18 -28.63
CA ILE A 382 -1.01 23.60 -27.89
C ILE A 382 -0.38 24.83 -28.54
N THR A 383 -0.31 24.87 -29.87
CA THR A 383 0.20 26.03 -30.62
C THR A 383 -0.56 27.31 -30.27
N GLU A 384 -1.89 27.28 -30.20
CA GLU A 384 -2.71 28.44 -29.82
C GLU A 384 -2.32 29.03 -28.46
N VAL A 385 -1.97 28.16 -27.50
CA VAL A 385 -1.56 28.57 -26.15
C VAL A 385 -0.16 29.18 -26.14
N LEU A 386 0.75 28.68 -26.98
CA LEU A 386 2.15 29.13 -27.03
C LEU A 386 2.36 30.38 -27.91
N LYS A 387 1.46 30.65 -28.88
CA LYS A 387 1.54 31.82 -29.77
C LYS A 387 1.56 33.17 -29.05
N GLU A 388 1.05 33.22 -27.82
CA GLU A 388 1.06 34.43 -27.01
C GLU A 388 2.44 34.75 -26.41
N MET A 389 3.42 33.86 -26.55
CA MET A 389 4.77 34.03 -26.02
C MET A 389 5.73 34.63 -27.05
N PRO A 390 6.72 35.43 -26.61
CA PRO A 390 7.85 35.80 -27.45
C PRO A 390 8.63 34.56 -27.91
N MET A 391 9.00 34.54 -29.19
CA MET A 391 9.67 33.39 -29.80
C MET A 391 11.06 33.14 -29.21
N GLU A 392 11.70 34.19 -28.67
CA GLU A 392 12.96 34.10 -27.94
C GLU A 392 12.84 33.22 -26.70
N VAL A 393 11.75 33.35 -25.94
CA VAL A 393 11.49 32.56 -24.73
C VAL A 393 11.18 31.11 -25.10
N ILE A 394 10.44 30.88 -26.19
CA ILE A 394 10.16 29.53 -26.69
C ILE A 394 11.46 28.81 -27.04
N LYS A 395 12.37 29.47 -27.76
CA LYS A 395 13.68 28.91 -28.13
C LYS A 395 14.60 28.66 -26.92
N GLU A 396 14.51 29.50 -25.90
CA GLU A 396 15.25 29.29 -24.65
C GLU A 396 14.80 27.98 -23.97
N ILE A 397 13.49 27.79 -23.79
CA ILE A 397 12.91 26.58 -23.19
C ILE A 397 13.19 25.35 -24.06
N GLU A 398 13.10 25.49 -25.38
CA GLU A 398 13.47 24.43 -26.32
C GLU A 398 14.91 23.98 -26.10
N ARG A 399 15.87 24.91 -26.07
CA ARG A 399 17.29 24.59 -25.85
C ARG A 399 17.49 23.86 -24.52
N GLU A 400 16.86 24.31 -23.44
CA GLU A 400 16.93 23.63 -22.14
C GLU A 400 16.46 22.18 -22.22
N LEU A 401 15.32 21.92 -22.87
CA LEU A 401 14.80 20.56 -23.05
C LEU A 401 15.74 19.68 -23.88
N LEU A 402 16.34 20.25 -24.93
CA LEU A 402 17.23 19.51 -25.82
C LEU A 402 18.58 19.17 -25.17
N GLU A 403 19.04 19.99 -24.23
CA GLU A 403 20.31 19.81 -23.50
C GLU A 403 20.28 18.68 -22.47
N VAL A 404 19.10 18.31 -21.93
CA VAL A 404 18.95 17.21 -20.97
C VAL A 404 19.28 15.88 -21.63
N LYS A 405 20.41 15.26 -21.27
CA LYS A 405 20.88 13.99 -21.87
C LYS A 405 20.46 12.76 -21.08
N ASP A 406 20.46 12.88 -19.76
CA ASP A 406 20.23 11.76 -18.86
C ASP A 406 18.74 11.63 -18.53
N GLN A 407 18.22 10.41 -18.70
CA GLN A 407 16.86 10.07 -18.30
C GLN A 407 16.67 10.15 -16.80
N ASP A 408 17.73 9.81 -16.08
CA ASP A 408 17.71 9.70 -14.64
C ASP A 408 18.32 10.95 -14.01
N PHE A 409 17.78 11.33 -12.85
CA PHE A 409 18.42 12.36 -12.03
C PHE A 409 19.67 11.79 -11.36
N TRP A 410 20.65 12.64 -11.04
CA TRP A 410 21.88 12.18 -10.37
C TRP A 410 21.64 11.64 -8.94
N GLU A 411 20.49 11.98 -8.33
CA GLU A 411 20.02 11.49 -7.04
C GLU A 411 19.02 10.35 -7.24
N ILE A 412 19.06 9.36 -6.35
CA ILE A 412 18.02 8.34 -6.27
C ILE A 412 16.75 9.00 -5.73
N THR A 413 15.78 9.22 -6.61
CA THR A 413 14.44 9.71 -6.27
C THR A 413 13.41 8.59 -6.43
N ASP A 414 12.24 8.71 -5.81
CA ASP A 414 11.19 7.67 -5.85
C ASP A 414 10.72 7.32 -7.28
N ARG A 415 10.83 8.26 -8.24
CA ARG A 415 10.45 8.03 -9.64
C ARG A 415 11.65 7.86 -10.57
N ILE A 416 12.87 8.18 -10.12
CA ILE A 416 14.17 8.10 -10.85
C ILE A 416 14.25 9.00 -12.10
N ILE A 417 13.12 9.40 -12.69
CA ILE A 417 13.03 10.13 -13.96
C ILE A 417 13.23 11.65 -13.77
N ASN A 418 14.07 12.23 -14.62
CA ASN A 418 14.11 13.66 -14.87
C ASN A 418 12.89 14.09 -15.68
N PHE A 419 12.02 14.93 -15.13
CA PHE A 419 10.79 15.38 -15.80
C PHE A 419 11.04 16.16 -17.10
N ASP A 420 12.24 16.70 -17.28
CA ASP A 420 12.63 17.42 -18.49
C ASP A 420 13.26 16.52 -19.56
N TYR A 421 13.47 15.24 -19.27
CA TYR A 421 14.00 14.29 -20.23
C TYR A 421 12.94 13.90 -21.27
N VAL A 422 13.38 13.86 -22.52
CA VAL A 422 12.65 13.33 -23.68
C VAL A 422 13.65 12.58 -24.58
N ASP A 423 13.19 11.51 -25.23
CA ASP A 423 14.04 10.72 -26.12
C ASP A 423 14.41 11.47 -27.42
N ALA A 424 15.33 10.91 -28.20
CA ALA A 424 15.85 11.57 -29.41
C ALA A 424 14.78 11.81 -30.49
N GLU A 425 13.79 10.92 -30.62
CA GLU A 425 12.72 11.03 -31.60
C GLU A 425 11.76 12.16 -31.20
N HIS A 426 11.40 12.21 -29.92
CA HIS A 426 10.59 13.27 -29.34
C HIS A 426 11.30 14.62 -29.40
N LYS A 427 12.62 14.70 -29.14
CA LYS A 427 13.41 15.92 -29.34
C LYS A 427 13.33 16.45 -30.77
N ALA A 428 13.41 15.58 -31.77
CA ALA A 428 13.27 15.99 -33.17
C ALA A 428 11.87 16.57 -33.45
N LYS A 429 10.82 15.99 -32.85
CA LYS A 429 9.45 16.49 -32.99
C LYS A 429 9.18 17.76 -32.21
N ILE A 430 9.87 18.01 -31.10
CA ILE A 430 9.82 19.31 -30.41
C ILE A 430 10.41 20.40 -31.32
N ARG A 431 11.54 20.15 -31.99
CA ARG A 431 12.10 21.10 -32.97
C ARG A 431 11.13 21.40 -34.11
N GLU A 432 10.57 20.34 -34.71
CA GLU A 432 9.56 20.47 -35.77
C GLU A 432 8.34 21.27 -35.29
N PHE A 433 7.91 21.03 -34.04
CA PHE A 433 6.80 21.76 -33.43
C PHE A 433 7.12 23.25 -33.24
N VAL A 434 8.30 23.58 -32.72
CA VAL A 434 8.75 24.97 -32.53
C VAL A 434 8.91 25.69 -33.87
N ASP A 435 9.43 25.03 -34.90
CA ASP A 435 9.54 25.62 -36.23
C ASP A 435 8.17 25.98 -36.83
N LYS A 436 7.13 25.21 -36.51
CA LYS A 436 5.73 25.49 -36.91
C LYS A 436 5.06 26.61 -36.10
N LEU A 437 5.70 27.12 -35.04
CA LEU A 437 5.20 28.28 -34.28
C LEU A 437 5.64 29.62 -34.89
N LYS A 438 6.62 29.61 -35.81
CA LYS A 438 7.01 30.77 -36.63
C LYS A 438 5.90 31.10 -37.61
#